data_AF-A0A8D8DLP6-F1
#
_entry.id   AF-A0A8D8DLP6-F1
#
_cell.length_a   1.000
_cell.length_b   1.000
_cell.length_c   1.000
_cell.angle_alpha   90.00
_cell.angle_beta   90.00
_cell.angle_gamma   90.00
#
_symmetry.space_group_name_H-M   'P 1'
#
loop_
_entity.id
_entity.type
_entity.pdbx_description
1 polymer ?
#
loop_
_entity_poly.entity_id
_entity_poly.type
_entity_poly.pdbx_seq_one_letter_code
_entity_poly.pdbx_strand_id
1 'polypeptide(L)'
;MRRTVLSVLLLVSAAVVGADVPSGVPTNVKKERQRAEKLPPCKACTVLVNSFREGMKRTERSKHEGGDAAWEEERLGSYKTSELRLIEIQERLCQDVGRGEDQCHQLAEDYESRIEEWWKQHQNDHPDLHRWLCVDEAQVCCPDGFFGPTCEPCPSC
;
A
#
# COMPACT_ATOMS: atom_id res chain seq x y z
N MET A 1 -12.45 -21.86 63.65
CA MET A 1 -10.98 -21.90 63.47
C MET A 1 -10.65 -21.56 62.02
N ARG A 2 -10.10 -20.38 61.78
CA ARG A 2 -9.74 -19.87 60.43
C ARG A 2 -8.42 -20.52 60.02
N ARG A 3 -8.38 -21.19 58.87
CA ARG A 3 -7.14 -21.62 58.21
C ARG A 3 -6.84 -20.60 57.10
N THR A 4 -5.93 -19.69 57.41
CA THR A 4 -5.32 -18.76 56.47
C THR A 4 -4.50 -19.56 55.46
N VAL A 5 -4.90 -19.56 54.20
CA VAL A 5 -4.06 -20.04 53.09
C VAL A 5 -3.34 -18.80 52.55
N LEU A 6 -2.03 -18.72 52.76
CA LEU A 6 -1.20 -17.65 52.20
C LEU A 6 -1.20 -17.80 50.67
N SER A 7 -1.85 -16.85 49.97
CA SER A 7 -1.67 -16.64 48.54
C SER A 7 -0.22 -16.23 48.27
N VAL A 8 0.53 -17.08 47.58
CA VAL A 8 1.81 -16.70 46.98
C VAL A 8 1.49 -15.92 45.71
N LEU A 9 1.46 -14.60 45.81
CA LEU A 9 1.46 -13.69 44.67
C LEU A 9 2.86 -13.73 44.03
N LEU A 10 3.01 -14.54 42.98
CA LEU A 10 4.15 -14.47 42.07
C LEU A 10 4.04 -13.18 41.26
N LEU A 11 4.72 -12.12 41.73
CA LEU A 11 4.96 -10.92 40.95
C LEU A 11 5.92 -11.26 39.81
N VAL A 12 5.36 -11.58 38.63
CA VAL A 12 6.13 -11.62 37.38
C VAL A 12 6.46 -10.18 37.02
N SER A 13 7.63 -9.72 37.46
CA SER A 13 8.22 -8.49 36.94
C SER A 13 8.77 -8.81 35.56
N ALA A 14 7.95 -8.62 34.53
CA ALA A 14 8.43 -8.52 33.16
C ALA A 14 9.21 -7.20 33.07
N ALA A 15 10.51 -7.26 33.36
CA ALA A 15 11.41 -6.19 33.00
C ALA A 15 11.39 -6.10 31.47
N VAL A 16 10.74 -5.05 30.94
CA VAL A 16 10.94 -4.63 29.57
C VAL A 16 12.39 -4.16 29.44
N VAL A 17 13.27 -5.08 29.05
CA VAL A 17 14.57 -4.71 28.49
C VAL A 17 14.27 -3.95 27.21
N GLY A 18 14.35 -2.62 27.29
CA GLY A 18 14.54 -1.80 26.11
C GLY A 18 15.77 -2.34 25.41
N ALA A 19 15.58 -2.93 24.23
CA ALA A 19 16.69 -3.44 23.45
C ALA A 19 17.48 -2.21 22.95
N ASP A 20 18.58 -1.89 23.63
CA ASP A 20 19.60 -1.00 23.11
C ASP A 20 20.08 -1.56 21.77
N VAL A 21 19.75 -0.88 20.68
CA VAL A 21 20.16 -1.27 19.33
C VAL A 21 21.68 -1.15 19.24
N PRO A 22 22.42 -2.25 18.96
CA PRO A 22 23.87 -2.18 18.82
C PRO A 22 24.24 -1.25 17.66
N SER A 23 25.01 -0.20 17.95
CA SER A 23 25.57 0.69 16.94
C SER A 23 26.63 -0.09 16.16
N GLY A 24 26.27 -0.62 14.99
CA GLY A 24 27.16 -1.47 14.17
C GLY A 24 26.48 -2.45 13.20
N VAL A 25 25.15 -2.37 13.01
CA VAL A 25 24.44 -3.27 12.08
C VAL A 25 24.90 -3.05 10.63
N PRO A 26 25.27 -4.12 9.89
CA PRO A 26 25.59 -4.03 8.47
C PRO A 26 24.45 -3.42 7.66
N THR A 27 24.78 -2.60 6.66
CA THR A 27 23.80 -1.86 5.83
C THR A 27 22.78 -2.76 5.13
N ASN A 28 23.18 -3.98 4.75
CA ASN A 28 22.29 -4.97 4.14
C ASN A 28 21.17 -5.40 5.12
N VAL A 29 21.53 -5.75 6.35
CA VAL A 29 20.55 -6.14 7.39
C VAL A 29 19.58 -5.00 7.71
N LYS A 30 20.04 -3.74 7.67
CA LYS A 30 19.15 -2.58 7.83
C LYS A 30 18.15 -2.46 6.67
N LYS A 31 18.60 -2.69 5.42
CA LYS A 31 17.75 -2.66 4.24
C LYS A 31 16.71 -3.78 4.27
N GLU A 32 17.10 -5.00 4.60
CA GLU A 32 16.17 -6.14 4.74
C GLU A 32 15.10 -5.89 5.81
N ARG A 33 15.50 -5.33 6.97
CA ARG A 33 14.54 -4.95 8.02
C ARG A 33 13.55 -3.87 7.58
N GLN A 34 14.02 -2.88 6.81
CA GLN A 34 13.16 -1.85 6.25
C GLN A 34 12.19 -2.44 5.22
N ARG A 35 12.68 -3.31 4.34
CA ARG A 35 11.90 -4.04 3.34
C ARG A 35 10.76 -4.84 3.96
N ALA A 36 11.06 -5.54 5.05
CA ALA A 36 10.12 -6.40 5.78
C ALA A 36 9.25 -5.63 6.82
N GLU A 37 9.44 -4.33 6.99
CA GLU A 37 8.70 -3.54 7.97
C GLU A 37 7.20 -3.55 7.66
N LYS A 38 6.37 -3.83 8.68
CA LYS A 38 4.90 -3.77 8.56
C LYS A 38 4.40 -2.37 8.86
N LEU A 39 3.92 -1.69 7.82
CA LEU A 39 3.33 -0.36 7.90
C LEU A 39 1.87 -0.43 8.38
N PRO A 40 1.35 0.64 9.01
CA PRO A 40 -0.08 0.76 9.31
C PRO A 40 -0.95 0.58 8.05
N PRO A 41 -2.16 0.00 8.15
CA PRO A 41 -2.97 -0.38 6.99
C PRO A 41 -3.17 0.72 5.94
N CYS A 42 -3.60 1.92 6.35
CA CYS A 42 -3.75 3.05 5.42
C CYS A 42 -2.43 3.39 4.71
N LYS A 43 -1.32 3.38 5.45
CA LYS A 43 -0.01 3.71 4.90
C LYS A 43 0.46 2.65 3.90
N ALA A 44 0.23 1.37 4.20
CA ALA A 44 0.57 0.26 3.32
C ALA A 44 -0.24 0.34 2.00
N CYS A 45 -1.55 0.55 2.07
CA CYS A 45 -2.38 0.74 0.87
C CYS A 45 -1.95 1.97 0.07
N THR A 46 -1.64 3.08 0.75
CA THR A 46 -1.11 4.29 0.09
C THR A 46 0.21 4.04 -0.63
N VAL A 47 1.10 3.22 -0.07
CA VAL A 47 2.36 2.83 -0.73
C VAL A 47 2.09 2.03 -2.00
N LEU A 48 1.18 1.05 -1.96
CA LEU A 48 0.77 0.30 -3.15
C LEU A 48 0.18 1.22 -4.23
N VAL A 49 -0.78 2.08 -3.88
CA VAL A 49 -1.43 2.99 -4.84
C VAL A 49 -0.41 3.97 -5.43
N ASN A 50 0.54 4.47 -4.64
CA ASN A 50 1.60 5.32 -5.17
C ASN A 50 2.51 4.55 -6.13
N SER A 51 2.87 3.31 -5.82
CA SER A 51 3.63 2.46 -6.75
C SER A 51 2.88 2.21 -8.06
N PHE A 52 1.56 1.98 -7.98
CA PHE A 52 0.70 1.84 -9.15
C PHE A 52 0.68 3.11 -10.00
N ARG A 53 0.54 4.28 -9.37
CA ARG A 53 0.59 5.59 -10.06
C ARG A 53 1.94 5.83 -10.75
N GLU A 54 3.05 5.46 -10.12
CA GLU A 54 4.36 5.52 -10.78
C GLU A 54 4.43 4.55 -11.97
N GLY A 55 3.84 3.35 -11.85
CA GLY A 55 3.66 2.43 -12.97
C GLY A 55 2.87 3.03 -14.12
N MET A 56 1.77 3.73 -13.84
CA MET A 56 0.98 4.44 -14.86
C MET A 56 1.83 5.49 -15.59
N LYS A 57 2.66 6.26 -14.88
CA LYS A 57 3.57 7.25 -15.48
C LYS A 57 4.65 6.58 -16.34
N ARG A 58 5.26 5.49 -15.86
CA ARG A 58 6.30 4.74 -16.60
C ARG A 58 5.78 4.15 -17.90
N THR A 59 4.51 3.76 -17.92
CA THR A 59 3.82 3.20 -19.10
C THR A 59 3.04 4.27 -19.86
N GLU A 60 3.25 5.56 -19.59
CA GLU A 60 2.62 6.62 -20.36
C GLU A 60 3.37 6.79 -21.70
N ARG A 61 2.76 6.30 -22.78
CA ARG A 61 3.29 6.53 -24.14
C ARG A 61 2.96 7.94 -24.60
N SER A 62 3.97 8.65 -25.08
CA SER A 62 3.80 9.98 -25.66
C SER A 62 3.30 9.87 -27.09
N LYS A 63 2.47 10.82 -27.55
CA LYS A 63 2.03 10.93 -28.97
C LYS A 63 3.14 11.21 -29.98
N HIS A 64 4.41 11.19 -29.56
CA HIS A 64 5.58 11.55 -30.36
C HIS A 64 6.41 10.33 -30.79
N GLU A 65 5.98 9.10 -30.49
CA GLU A 65 6.76 7.88 -30.81
C GLU A 65 6.73 7.47 -32.29
N GLY A 66 6.07 8.24 -33.17
CA GLY A 66 6.23 8.13 -34.62
C GLY A 66 5.57 6.87 -35.21
N GLY A 67 4.36 7.05 -35.72
CA GLY A 67 3.53 6.04 -36.37
C GLY A 67 2.09 6.54 -36.43
N ASP A 68 1.20 5.84 -37.15
CA ASP A 68 -0.22 6.18 -37.25
C ASP A 68 -0.96 5.90 -35.92
N ALA A 69 -0.58 6.59 -34.84
CA ALA A 69 -1.16 6.43 -33.51
C ALA A 69 -2.69 6.61 -33.50
N ALA A 70 -3.23 7.42 -34.43
CA ALA A 70 -4.67 7.55 -34.63
C ALA A 70 -5.31 6.27 -35.21
N TRP A 71 -4.62 5.57 -36.13
CA TRP A 71 -5.08 4.31 -36.72
C TRP A 71 -4.98 3.15 -35.73
N GLU A 72 -3.94 3.12 -34.90
CA GLU A 72 -3.79 2.11 -33.84
C GLU A 72 -4.88 2.24 -32.77
N GLU A 73 -5.18 3.47 -32.33
CA GLU A 73 -6.23 3.76 -31.35
C GLU A 73 -7.63 3.34 -31.85
N GLU A 74 -7.93 3.59 -33.13
CA GLU A 74 -9.22 3.24 -33.74
C GLU A 74 -9.40 1.72 -33.92
N ARG A 75 -8.32 0.97 -34.17
CA ARG A 75 -8.40 -0.47 -34.46
C ARG A 75 -8.10 -1.40 -33.29
N LEU A 76 -7.27 -0.98 -32.34
CA LEU A 76 -6.79 -1.81 -31.22
C LEU A 76 -7.31 -1.34 -29.85
N GLY A 77 -8.02 -0.21 -29.82
CA GLY A 77 -8.49 0.43 -28.59
C GLY A 77 -7.40 1.28 -27.93
N SER A 78 -7.78 2.02 -26.89
CA SER A 78 -6.85 2.90 -26.18
C SER A 78 -5.84 2.09 -25.38
N TYR A 79 -4.56 2.12 -25.78
CA TYR A 79 -3.48 1.56 -24.95
C TYR A 79 -3.55 2.12 -23.53
N LYS A 80 -3.97 3.38 -23.38
CA LYS A 80 -4.16 4.08 -22.10
C LYS A 80 -4.96 3.26 -21.08
N THR A 81 -5.96 2.50 -21.51
CA THR A 81 -6.81 1.69 -20.62
C THR A 81 -6.82 0.21 -20.99
N SER A 82 -5.85 -0.23 -21.80
CA SER A 82 -5.76 -1.61 -22.24
C SER A 82 -5.33 -2.55 -21.11
N GLU A 83 -5.70 -3.83 -21.21
CA GLU A 83 -5.26 -4.90 -20.30
C GLU A 83 -3.74 -5.09 -20.38
N LEU A 84 -3.15 -4.96 -21.58
CA LEU A 84 -1.71 -5.02 -21.77
C LEU A 84 -0.99 -3.97 -20.92
N ARG A 85 -1.46 -2.72 -20.92
CA ARG A 85 -0.87 -1.67 -20.10
C ARG A 85 -0.98 -1.97 -18.60
N LEU A 86 -2.10 -2.57 -18.17
CA LEU A 86 -2.26 -2.98 -16.78
C LEU A 86 -1.23 -4.03 -16.36
N ILE A 87 -0.97 -5.03 -17.21
CA ILE A 87 0.05 -6.06 -16.98
C ILE A 87 1.44 -5.40 -16.84
N GLU A 88 1.81 -4.50 -17.77
CA GLU A 88 3.09 -3.77 -17.71
C GLU A 88 3.25 -2.95 -16.41
N ILE A 89 2.15 -2.38 -15.89
CA ILE A 89 2.13 -1.67 -14.60
C ILE A 89 2.38 -2.66 -13.45
N GLN A 90 1.64 -3.76 -13.42
CA GLN A 90 1.65 -4.75 -12.34
C GLN A 90 3.00 -5.48 -12.21
N GLU A 91 3.68 -5.77 -13.32
CA GLU A 91 5.01 -6.39 -13.33
C GLU A 91 6.09 -5.58 -12.57
N ARG A 92 5.89 -4.26 -12.44
CA ARG A 92 6.85 -3.36 -11.80
C ARG A 92 6.33 -2.73 -10.51
N LEU A 93 5.25 -3.25 -9.94
CA LEU A 93 4.78 -2.78 -8.63
C LEU A 93 5.83 -3.04 -7.55
N CYS A 94 5.87 -2.13 -6.59
CA CYS A 94 6.66 -2.18 -5.36
C CYS A 94 8.20 -2.17 -5.51
N GLN A 95 8.75 -2.24 -6.73
CA GLN A 95 10.21 -2.28 -6.95
C GLN A 95 10.98 -1.08 -6.37
N ASP A 96 10.35 0.09 -6.32
CA ASP A 96 10.94 1.33 -5.81
C ASP A 96 10.62 1.60 -4.32
N VAL A 97 9.98 0.64 -3.63
CA VAL A 97 9.54 0.78 -2.24
C VAL A 97 10.67 0.40 -1.28
N GLY A 98 11.24 1.39 -0.59
CA GLY A 98 12.30 1.13 0.38
C GLY A 98 11.83 0.52 1.72
N ARG A 99 10.69 0.99 2.25
CA ARG A 99 10.13 0.52 3.53
C ARG A 99 8.80 -0.18 3.29
N GLY A 100 8.67 -1.41 3.77
CA GLY A 100 7.46 -2.22 3.62
C GLY A 100 7.24 -2.76 2.21
N GLU A 101 8.30 -3.00 1.44
CA GLU A 101 8.24 -3.61 0.10
C GLU A 101 7.51 -4.97 0.13
N ASP A 102 7.80 -5.81 1.13
CA ASP A 102 7.16 -7.13 1.26
C ASP A 102 5.66 -7.02 1.48
N GLN A 103 5.23 -6.04 2.29
CA GLN A 103 3.82 -5.77 2.50
C GLN A 103 3.16 -5.17 1.26
N CYS A 104 3.89 -4.36 0.49
CA CYS A 104 3.40 -3.81 -0.77
C CYS A 104 3.10 -4.94 -1.77
N HIS A 105 4.00 -5.92 -1.94
CA HIS A 105 3.78 -7.07 -2.81
C HIS A 105 2.58 -7.92 -2.36
N GLN A 106 2.48 -8.20 -1.06
CA GLN A 106 1.32 -8.91 -0.49
C GLN A 106 -0.01 -8.18 -0.78
N LEU A 107 -0.05 -6.87 -0.59
CA LEU A 107 -1.26 -6.09 -0.90
C LEU A 107 -1.55 -6.00 -2.40
N ALA A 108 -0.52 -6.02 -3.25
CA ALA A 108 -0.70 -6.05 -4.70
C ALA A 108 -1.40 -7.34 -5.13
N GLU A 109 -1.03 -8.48 -4.53
CA GLU A 109 -1.69 -9.77 -4.73
C GLU A 109 -3.13 -9.74 -4.14
N ASP A 110 -3.29 -9.32 -2.89
CA ASP A 110 -4.60 -9.28 -2.20
C ASP A 110 -5.63 -8.39 -2.93
N TYR A 111 -5.18 -7.30 -3.56
CA TYR A 111 -6.03 -6.31 -4.23
C TYR A 111 -6.01 -6.41 -5.76
N GLU A 112 -5.38 -7.42 -6.35
CA GLU A 112 -5.27 -7.59 -7.81
C GLU A 112 -6.63 -7.48 -8.51
N SER A 113 -7.61 -8.27 -8.06
CA SER A 113 -8.97 -8.28 -8.63
C SER A 113 -9.67 -6.92 -8.55
N ARG A 114 -9.53 -6.19 -7.44
CA ARG A 114 -10.11 -4.85 -7.27
C ARG A 114 -9.43 -3.82 -8.16
N ILE A 115 -8.11 -3.89 -8.28
CA ILE A 115 -7.34 -3.02 -9.17
C ILE A 115 -7.74 -3.26 -10.63
N GLU A 116 -7.91 -4.51 -11.04
CA GLU A 116 -8.42 -4.86 -12.37
C GLU A 116 -9.83 -4.33 -12.62
N GLU A 117 -10.73 -4.50 -11.67
CA GLU A 117 -12.10 -3.98 -11.76
C GLU A 117 -12.11 -2.46 -11.91
N TRP A 118 -11.34 -1.76 -11.07
CA TRP A 118 -11.17 -0.32 -11.18
C TRP A 118 -10.62 0.10 -12.54
N TRP A 119 -9.59 -0.58 -13.01
CA TRP A 119 -8.97 -0.30 -14.30
C TRP A 119 -9.96 -0.47 -15.46
N LYS A 120 -10.77 -1.52 -15.43
CA LYS A 120 -11.70 -1.85 -16.51
C LYS A 120 -12.97 -0.99 -16.49
N GLN A 121 -13.45 -0.59 -15.30
CA GLN A 121 -14.82 -0.09 -15.14
C GLN A 121 -14.93 1.27 -14.44
N HIS A 122 -14.00 1.65 -13.57
CA HIS A 122 -14.20 2.79 -12.67
C HIS A 122 -13.27 3.99 -12.89
N GLN A 123 -12.34 3.94 -13.84
CA GLN A 123 -11.41 5.06 -14.09
C GLN A 123 -12.09 6.39 -14.42
N ASN A 124 -13.29 6.38 -15.03
CA ASN A 124 -14.03 7.60 -15.39
C ASN A 124 -14.81 8.18 -14.19
N ASP A 125 -15.51 7.34 -13.44
CA ASP A 125 -16.39 7.76 -12.35
C ASP A 125 -15.62 7.94 -11.03
N HIS A 126 -14.54 7.18 -10.85
CA HIS A 126 -13.68 7.17 -9.68
C HIS A 126 -12.20 7.29 -10.09
N PRO A 127 -11.78 8.43 -10.67
CA PRO A 127 -10.41 8.58 -11.21
C PRO A 127 -9.31 8.52 -10.14
N ASP A 128 -9.66 8.71 -8.87
CA ASP A 128 -8.73 8.57 -7.76
C ASP A 128 -8.72 7.14 -7.21
N LEU A 129 -7.75 6.34 -7.64
CA LEU A 129 -7.53 4.98 -7.16
C LEU A 129 -7.31 4.91 -5.63
N HIS A 130 -6.72 5.93 -4.98
CA HIS A 130 -6.54 5.89 -3.52
C HIS A 130 -7.88 6.00 -2.81
N ARG A 131 -8.72 6.93 -3.26
CA ARG A 131 -10.07 7.08 -2.73
C ARG A 131 -10.87 5.80 -2.93
N TRP A 132 -10.93 5.30 -4.16
CA TRP A 132 -11.69 4.11 -4.50
C TRP A 132 -11.17 2.88 -3.74
N LEU A 133 -9.87 2.56 -3.86
CA LEU A 133 -9.32 1.34 -3.29
C LEU A 133 -9.13 1.43 -1.77
N CYS A 134 -8.44 2.46 -1.26
CA CYS A 134 -8.00 2.49 0.13
C CYS A 134 -9.07 3.01 1.09
N VAL A 135 -9.96 3.91 0.65
CA VAL A 135 -11.02 4.49 1.49
C VAL A 135 -12.33 3.74 1.33
N ASP A 136 -12.80 3.55 0.10
CA ASP A 136 -14.14 3.03 -0.14
C ASP A 136 -14.17 1.49 -0.14
N GLU A 137 -13.25 0.83 -0.86
CA GLU A 137 -13.25 -0.63 -1.05
C GLU A 137 -12.59 -1.41 0.11
N ALA A 138 -11.37 -1.00 0.50
CA ALA A 138 -10.60 -1.66 1.55
C ALA A 138 -10.88 -1.09 2.94
N GLN A 139 -11.42 0.13 3.03
CA GLN A 139 -11.77 0.82 4.28
C GLN A 139 -10.60 0.87 5.30
N VAL A 140 -9.37 0.94 4.78
CA VAL A 140 -8.15 1.02 5.58
C VAL A 140 -7.68 2.46 5.81
N CYS A 141 -8.17 3.40 5.01
CA CYS A 141 -7.94 4.84 5.13
C CYS A 141 -9.24 5.59 5.46
N CYS A 142 -9.09 6.77 6.06
CA CYS A 142 -10.21 7.66 6.34
C CYS A 142 -10.51 8.60 5.17
N PRO A 143 -11.77 9.07 5.03
CA PRO A 143 -12.13 10.16 4.13
C PRO A 143 -11.47 11.48 4.55
N ASP A 144 -11.42 12.44 3.63
CA ASP A 144 -10.87 13.77 3.89
C ASP A 144 -11.56 14.44 5.09
N GLY A 145 -10.74 15.05 5.95
CA GLY A 145 -11.23 15.71 7.18
C GLY A 145 -11.39 14.77 8.37
N PHE A 146 -11.01 13.50 8.27
CA PHE A 146 -11.07 12.54 9.37
C PHE A 146 -9.72 11.83 9.61
N PHE A 147 -9.48 11.35 10.83
CA PHE A 147 -8.23 10.70 11.23
C PHE A 147 -8.41 9.62 12.31
N GLY A 148 -7.37 8.84 12.53
CA GLY A 148 -7.34 7.82 13.58
C GLY A 148 -8.00 6.49 13.17
N PRO A 149 -8.01 5.50 14.08
CA PRO A 149 -8.53 4.15 13.80
C PRO A 149 -10.05 4.11 13.60
N THR A 150 -10.76 5.14 14.07
CA THR A 150 -12.22 5.28 14.01
C THR A 150 -12.67 6.37 13.04
N CYS A 151 -11.74 6.99 12.31
CA CYS A 151 -12.00 8.14 11.42
C CYS A 151 -12.83 9.22 12.13
N GLU A 152 -12.27 9.81 13.18
CA GLU A 152 -12.85 10.95 13.88
C GLU A 152 -12.55 12.26 13.15
N PRO A 153 -13.42 13.27 13.23
CA PRO A 153 -13.18 14.56 12.58
C PRO A 153 -11.87 15.18 13.04
N CYS A 154 -11.05 15.66 12.11
CA CYS A 154 -9.83 16.39 12.42
C CYS A 154 -10.13 17.59 13.32
N PRO A 155 -9.33 17.85 14.37
CA PRO A 155 -9.52 19.02 15.21
C PRO A 155 -9.41 20.30 14.37
N SER A 156 -10.33 21.24 14.58
CA SER A 156 -10.22 22.57 13.99
C SER A 156 -8.97 23.27 14.51
N CYS A 157 -8.17 23.84 13.60
CA CYS A 157 -6.94 24.56 13.91
C CYS A 157 -7.16 25.77 14.82
#